data_AF-A0ABD5YNV8-F1
#
_entry.id   AF-A0ABD5YNV8-F1
#
_cell.length_a   1.000
_cell.length_b   1.000
_cell.length_c   1.000
_cell.angle_alpha   90.00
_cell.angle_beta   90.00
_cell.angle_gamma   90.00
#
_symmetry.space_group_name_H-M   'P 1'
#
loop_
_entity.id
_entity.type
_entity.pdbx_description
1 polymer ?
#
loop_
_entity_poly.entity_id
_entity_poly.type
_entity_poly.pdbx_seq_one_letter_code
_entity_poly.pdbx_strand_id
1 'polypeptide(L)'
;MDEPFGALDPITRTELQDEFLDIQAELDVTILFVTHSIEEALKMGDRIAIFDVGELVQYDTPRNILAEPKNDFVRNFIGQDRELKKLQVTPVRDVMSETNDNFSPDVVPISPLDTAHVAFSRLLETDDDRLPVARDGEIVGVVEEANLRGTTVQERRST
;
A
#
# COMPACT_ATOMS: atom_id res chain seq x y z
N MET A 1 4.03 19.31 10.42
CA MET A 1 2.63 19.67 10.16
C MET A 1 1.78 18.94 11.17
N ASP A 2 0.81 19.62 11.76
CA ASP A 2 -0.03 19.08 12.84
C ASP A 2 -1.49 19.00 12.34
N GLU A 3 -1.96 17.78 12.09
CA GLU A 3 -3.29 17.44 11.55
C GLU A 3 -3.76 18.32 10.37
N PRO A 4 -2.97 18.50 9.31
CA PRO A 4 -3.25 19.51 8.27
C PRO A 4 -4.53 19.23 7.47
N PHE A 5 -5.03 17.99 7.45
CA PHE A 5 -6.23 17.60 6.71
C PHE A 5 -7.44 17.25 7.60
N GLY A 6 -7.31 17.36 8.92
CA GLY A 6 -8.32 16.87 9.87
C GLY A 6 -9.70 17.54 9.73
N ALA A 7 -9.73 18.79 9.26
CA ALA A 7 -10.96 19.59 9.11
C ALA A 7 -11.67 19.41 7.75
N LEU A 8 -11.12 18.61 6.84
CA LEU A 8 -11.64 18.45 5.49
C LEU A 8 -12.61 17.28 5.39
N ASP A 9 -13.57 17.39 4.48
CA ASP A 9 -14.42 16.27 4.07
C ASP A 9 -13.59 15.18 3.38
N PRO A 10 -14.07 13.91 3.36
CA PRO A 10 -13.26 12.79 2.88
C PRO A 10 -12.80 12.89 1.42
N ILE A 11 -13.61 13.50 0.54
CA ILE A 11 -13.29 13.61 -0.88
C ILE A 11 -12.17 14.64 -1.05
N THR A 12 -12.41 15.87 -0.58
CA THR A 12 -11.43 16.97 -0.65
C THR A 12 -10.13 16.59 0.06
N ARG A 13 -10.21 15.87 1.19
CA ARG A 13 -9.06 15.36 1.92
C ARG A 13 -8.17 14.48 1.06
N THR A 14 -8.78 13.55 0.33
CA THR A 14 -8.04 12.60 -0.51
C THR A 14 -7.33 13.32 -1.64
N GLU A 15 -8.03 14.23 -2.31
CA GLU A 15 -7.49 15.03 -3.41
C GLU A 15 -6.29 15.89 -2.96
N LEU A 16 -6.41 16.59 -1.82
CA LEU A 16 -5.30 17.40 -1.31
C LEU A 16 -4.11 16.58 -0.80
N GLN A 17 -4.37 15.36 -0.30
CA GLN A 17 -3.28 14.45 0.06
C GLN A 17 -2.49 14.01 -1.16
N ASP A 18 -3.18 13.73 -2.28
CA ASP A 18 -2.52 13.35 -3.53
C ASP A 18 -1.70 14.53 -4.09
N GLU A 19 -2.29 15.72 -4.17
CA GLU A 19 -1.58 16.93 -4.61
C GLU A 19 -0.39 17.26 -3.71
N PHE A 20 -0.53 17.05 -2.40
CA PHE A 20 0.57 17.21 -1.46
C PHE A 20 1.73 16.25 -1.72
N LEU A 21 1.45 14.98 -2.03
CA LEU A 21 2.48 13.99 -2.35
C LEU A 21 3.20 14.35 -3.64
N ASP A 22 2.47 14.80 -4.66
CA ASP A 22 3.07 15.25 -5.92
C ASP A 22 4.03 16.43 -5.69
N ILE A 23 3.60 17.43 -4.93
CA ILE A 23 4.44 18.59 -4.58
C ILE A 23 5.65 18.15 -3.75
N GLN A 24 5.46 17.26 -2.78
CA GLN A 24 6.55 16.78 -1.95
C GLN A 24 7.61 16.03 -2.78
N ALA A 25 7.17 15.22 -3.75
CA ALA A 25 8.05 14.50 -4.67
C ALA A 25 8.84 15.44 -5.59
N GLU A 26 8.25 16.57 -6.00
CA GLU A 26 8.94 17.59 -6.81
C GLU A 26 9.97 18.38 -6.00
N LEU A 27 9.69 18.66 -4.73
CA LEU A 27 10.51 19.55 -3.90
C LEU A 27 11.63 18.84 -3.11
N ASP A 28 11.54 17.52 -2.95
CA ASP A 28 12.48 16.69 -2.18
C ASP A 28 12.76 17.24 -0.76
N VAL A 29 11.68 17.60 -0.06
CA VAL A 29 11.75 18.13 1.30
C VAL A 29 11.40 17.08 2.35
N THR A 30 12.08 17.13 3.49
CA THR A 30 11.73 16.31 4.65
C THR A 30 10.54 16.91 5.39
N ILE A 31 9.49 16.12 5.59
CA ILE A 31 8.26 16.53 6.27
C ILE A 31 8.03 15.66 7.50
N LEU A 32 7.80 16.28 8.65
CA LEU A 32 7.22 15.62 9.82
C LEU A 32 5.72 15.84 9.83
N PHE A 33 4.95 14.76 9.67
CA PHE A 33 3.49 14.78 9.59
C PHE A 33 2.88 14.14 10.84
N VAL A 34 1.96 14.84 11.50
CA VAL A 34 1.24 14.33 12.69
C VAL A 34 -0.23 14.15 12.34
N THR A 35 -0.77 12.97 12.67
CA THR A 35 -2.17 12.59 12.45
C THR A 35 -2.60 11.56 13.49
N HIS A 36 -3.89 11.52 13.76
CA HIS A 36 -4.54 10.45 14.54
C HIS A 36 -5.06 9.30 13.66
N SER A 37 -5.01 9.41 12.32
CA SER A 37 -5.47 8.38 11.39
C SER A 37 -4.31 7.51 10.91
N ILE A 38 -4.47 6.20 11.06
CA ILE A 38 -3.50 5.24 10.50
C ILE A 38 -3.54 5.25 8.97
N GLU A 39 -4.69 5.48 8.35
CA GLU A 39 -4.84 5.56 6.89
C GLU A 39 -3.99 6.69 6.31
N GLU A 40 -4.03 7.86 6.93
CA GLU A 40 -3.19 8.99 6.53
C GLU A 40 -1.71 8.69 6.71
N ALA A 41 -1.34 8.05 7.83
CA ALA A 41 0.05 7.66 8.08
C ALA A 41 0.57 6.63 7.06
N LEU A 42 -0.27 5.66 6.66
CA LEU A 42 0.07 4.65 5.66
C LEU A 42 0.20 5.25 4.26
N LYS A 43 -0.65 6.22 3.91
CA LYS A 43 -0.63 6.89 2.60
C LYS A 43 0.55 7.84 2.46
N MET A 44 0.82 8.63 3.50
CA MET A 44 1.75 9.78 3.41
C MET A 44 3.15 9.49 3.94
N GLY A 45 3.31 8.44 4.76
CA GLY A 45 4.53 8.23 5.54
C GLY A 45 5.51 7.24 4.90
N ASP A 46 6.76 7.67 4.71
CA ASP A 46 7.87 6.73 4.45
C ASP A 46 8.17 5.87 5.68
N ARG A 47 8.02 6.47 6.87
CA ARG A 47 8.15 5.85 8.19
C ARG A 47 7.09 6.42 9.12
N ILE A 48 6.55 5.57 9.98
CA ILE A 48 5.48 5.92 10.92
C ILE A 48 6.00 5.70 12.33
N ALA A 49 5.82 6.72 13.18
CA ALA A 49 6.07 6.65 14.61
C ALA A 49 4.72 6.63 15.35
N ILE A 50 4.41 5.53 16.02
CA ILE A 50 3.19 5.36 16.79
C ILE A 50 3.49 5.67 18.26
N PHE A 51 2.77 6.64 18.82
CA PHE A 51 2.88 7.03 20.21
C PHE A 51 1.65 6.59 21.01
N ASP A 52 1.86 6.23 22.27
CA ASP A 52 0.80 5.97 23.25
C ASP A 52 1.14 6.68 24.56
N VAL A 53 0.25 7.54 25.04
CA VAL A 53 0.43 8.35 26.27
C VAL A 53 1.80 9.06 26.34
N GLY A 54 2.29 9.55 25.21
CA GLY A 54 3.57 10.27 25.11
C GLY A 54 4.81 9.38 24.95
N GLU A 55 4.67 8.06 24.97
CA GLU A 55 5.75 7.10 24.76
C GLU A 55 5.77 6.59 23.32
N LEU A 56 6.96 6.48 22.73
CA LEU A 56 7.11 5.88 21.39
C LEU A 56 6.94 4.37 21.49
N VAL A 57 5.84 3.86 20.94
CA VAL A 57 5.53 2.43 20.94
C VAL A 57 6.27 1.72 19.82
N GLN A 58 6.10 2.18 18.56
CA GLN A 58 6.70 1.56 17.38
C GLN A 58 7.14 2.62 16.37
N TYR A 59 8.28 2.40 15.72
CA TYR A 59 8.77 3.24 14.64
C TYR A 59 9.32 2.39 13.51
N ASP A 60 8.61 2.33 12.39
CA ASP A 60 8.98 1.48 11.26
C ASP A 60 8.36 1.98 9.95
N THR A 61 8.60 1.26 8.86
CA THR A 61 7.91 1.46 7.57
C THR A 61 6.42 1.07 7.70
N PRO A 62 5.54 1.65 6.85
CA PRO A 62 4.14 1.25 6.77
C PRO A 62 3.95 -0.27 6.65
N ARG A 63 4.75 -0.90 5.79
CA ARG A 63 4.71 -2.35 5.56
C ARG A 63 5.01 -3.15 6.82
N ASN A 64 6.06 -2.80 7.54
CA ASN A 64 6.47 -3.52 8.75
C ASN A 64 5.48 -3.31 9.90
N ILE A 65 4.88 -2.13 10.02
CA ILE A 65 3.83 -1.89 11.01
C ILE A 65 2.61 -2.79 10.77
N LEU A 66 2.23 -2.99 9.51
CA LEU A 66 1.13 -3.89 9.15
C LEU A 66 1.49 -5.37 9.27
N ALA A 67 2.72 -5.75 8.97
CA ALA A 67 3.18 -7.14 9.04
C ALA A 67 3.48 -7.59 10.48
N GLU A 68 4.18 -6.76 11.23
CA GLU A 68 4.73 -7.05 12.56
C GLU A 68 4.37 -5.94 13.56
N PRO A 69 3.08 -5.81 13.93
CA PRO A 69 2.68 -4.87 14.96
C PRO A 69 3.27 -5.29 16.31
N LYS A 70 3.96 -4.36 16.98
CA LYS A 70 4.79 -4.64 18.16
C LYS A 70 4.00 -5.17 19.36
N ASN A 71 2.75 -4.74 19.53
CA ASN A 71 1.89 -5.15 20.63
C ASN A 71 0.41 -5.04 20.24
N ASP A 72 -0.47 -5.41 21.17
CA ASP A 72 -1.92 -5.41 20.94
C ASP A 72 -2.50 -4.01 20.79
N PHE A 73 -1.89 -3.00 21.40
CA PHE A 73 -2.26 -1.61 21.15
C PHE A 73 -2.05 -1.24 19.68
N VAL A 74 -0.86 -1.50 19.11
CA VAL A 74 -0.60 -1.23 17.69
C VAL A 74 -1.51 -2.04 16.79
N ARG A 75 -1.75 -3.32 17.11
CA ARG A 75 -2.72 -4.16 16.38
C ARG A 75 -4.12 -3.55 16.36
N ASN A 76 -4.62 -3.13 17.51
CA ASN A 76 -5.94 -2.53 17.64
C ASN A 76 -6.03 -1.16 16.95
N PHE A 77 -4.94 -0.38 16.98
CA PHE A 77 -4.86 0.91 16.32
C PHE A 77 -4.90 0.78 14.79
N ILE A 78 -4.26 -0.24 14.22
CA ILE A 78 -4.33 -0.54 12.79
C ILE A 78 -5.75 -1.00 12.38
N GLY A 79 -6.42 -1.74 13.27
CA GLY A 79 -7.79 -2.23 13.05
C GLY A 79 -7.87 -3.55 12.29
N GLN A 80 -9.11 -4.01 12.03
CA GLN A 80 -9.40 -5.35 11.50
C GLN A 80 -9.14 -5.48 9.99
N ASP A 81 -9.16 -4.38 9.25
CA ASP A 81 -8.92 -4.36 7.79
C ASP A 81 -7.43 -4.35 7.41
N ARG A 82 -6.57 -4.83 8.32
CA ARG A 82 -5.11 -4.89 8.16
C ARG A 82 -4.71 -5.55 6.85
N GLU A 83 -5.39 -6.61 6.46
CA GLU A 83 -5.06 -7.36 5.24
C GLU A 83 -5.37 -6.56 3.97
N LEU A 84 -6.45 -5.77 3.96
CA LEU A 84 -6.73 -4.83 2.87
C LEU A 84 -5.71 -3.69 2.84
N LYS A 85 -5.33 -3.18 4.02
CA LYS A 85 -4.30 -2.12 4.16
C LYS A 85 -2.94 -2.59 3.66
N LYS A 86 -2.59 -3.87 3.79
CA LYS A 86 -1.34 -4.43 3.23
C LYS A 86 -1.29 -4.28 1.71
N LEU A 87 -2.42 -4.43 1.01
CA LEU A 87 -2.45 -4.27 -0.45
C LEU A 87 -2.07 -2.85 -0.89
N GLN A 88 -2.38 -1.84 -0.05
CA GLN A 88 -2.08 -0.44 -0.34
C GLN A 88 -0.58 -0.11 -0.23
N VAL A 89 0.19 -0.90 0.52
CA VAL A 89 1.63 -0.65 0.76
C VAL A 89 2.54 -1.74 0.21
N THR A 90 1.98 -2.76 -0.45
CA THR A 90 2.74 -3.86 -1.04
C THR A 90 2.92 -3.59 -2.52
N PRO A 91 4.16 -3.37 -3.01
CA PRO A 91 4.43 -3.23 -4.42
C PRO A 91 4.09 -4.51 -5.20
N VAL A 92 3.63 -4.34 -6.44
CA VAL A 92 3.33 -5.43 -7.39
C VAL A 92 4.52 -6.36 -7.57
N ARG A 93 5.74 -5.83 -7.64
CA ARG A 93 6.97 -6.63 -7.76
C ARG A 93 7.17 -7.66 -6.65
N ASP A 94 6.55 -7.47 -5.48
CA ASP A 94 6.73 -8.38 -4.33
C ASP A 94 5.70 -9.51 -4.32
N VAL A 95 4.66 -9.42 -5.15
CA VAL A 95 3.57 -10.42 -5.24
C VAL A 95 3.50 -11.08 -6.62
N MET A 96 4.03 -10.45 -7.67
CA MET A 96 4.05 -11.00 -9.02
C MET A 96 4.83 -12.31 -9.13
N SER A 97 4.52 -13.07 -10.17
CA SER A 97 5.29 -14.26 -10.57
C SER A 97 5.98 -14.02 -11.92
N GLU A 98 7.11 -14.68 -12.14
CA GLU A 98 7.74 -14.70 -13.47
C GLU A 98 6.80 -15.35 -14.48
N THR A 99 6.80 -14.84 -15.72
CA THR A 99 5.98 -15.38 -16.80
C THR A 99 6.74 -15.33 -18.13
N ASN A 100 6.44 -16.28 -19.00
CA ASN A 100 6.82 -16.25 -20.42
C ASN A 100 5.59 -16.23 -21.33
N ASP A 101 4.43 -15.86 -20.77
CA ASP A 101 3.18 -15.91 -21.49
C ASP A 101 3.05 -14.73 -22.46
N ASN A 102 2.34 -14.98 -23.55
CA ASN A 102 1.91 -13.93 -24.46
C ASN A 102 0.57 -13.37 -23.97
N PHE A 103 0.55 -12.08 -23.68
CA PHE A 103 -0.67 -11.37 -23.30
C PHE A 103 -1.36 -10.79 -24.53
N SER A 104 -2.68 -10.67 -24.48
CA SER A 104 -3.42 -9.95 -25.52
C SER A 104 -2.94 -8.49 -25.57
N PRO A 105 -2.77 -7.88 -26.77
CA PRO A 105 -2.41 -6.47 -26.89
C PRO A 105 -3.38 -5.51 -26.19
N ASP A 106 -4.62 -5.95 -25.97
CA ASP A 106 -5.67 -5.15 -25.34
C ASP A 106 -5.52 -5.07 -23.81
N VAL A 107 -4.71 -5.93 -23.20
CA VAL A 107 -4.45 -5.91 -21.75
C VAL A 107 -3.31 -4.95 -21.47
N VAL A 108 -3.66 -3.78 -20.92
CA VAL A 108 -2.69 -2.76 -20.53
C VAL A 108 -1.87 -3.26 -19.32
N PRO A 109 -0.53 -3.35 -19.43
CA PRO A 109 0.29 -3.79 -18.33
C PRO A 109 0.35 -2.77 -17.19
N ILE A 110 0.55 -3.27 -15.97
CA ILE A 110 0.79 -2.45 -14.79
C ILE A 110 2.28 -2.32 -14.50
N SER A 111 2.66 -1.32 -13.71
CA SER A 111 4.04 -1.11 -13.29
C SER A 111 4.41 -2.03 -12.13
N PRO A 112 5.66 -2.53 -12.04
CA PRO A 112 6.15 -3.26 -10.87
C PRO A 112 6.19 -2.39 -9.60
N LEU A 113 6.10 -1.06 -9.75
CA LEU A 113 6.06 -0.10 -8.64
C LEU A 113 4.64 0.24 -8.20
N ASP A 114 3.62 -0.14 -8.98
CA ASP A 114 2.23 0.00 -8.54
C ASP A 114 1.97 -0.87 -7.31
N THR A 115 0.90 -0.59 -6.58
CA THR A 115 0.54 -1.35 -5.39
C THR A 115 -0.32 -2.56 -5.75
N ALA A 116 -0.28 -3.59 -4.90
CA ALA A 116 -1.13 -4.77 -5.02
C ALA A 116 -2.63 -4.39 -5.01
N HIS A 117 -3.00 -3.28 -4.38
CA HIS A 117 -4.34 -2.70 -4.46
C HIS A 117 -4.69 -2.28 -5.90
N VAL A 118 -3.80 -1.56 -6.61
CA VAL A 118 -4.02 -1.19 -8.01
C VAL A 118 -4.18 -2.45 -8.88
N ALA A 119 -3.32 -3.45 -8.68
CA ALA A 119 -3.43 -4.72 -9.40
C ALA A 119 -4.78 -5.41 -9.14
N PHE A 120 -5.24 -5.43 -7.88
CA PHE A 120 -6.54 -6.00 -7.53
C PHE A 120 -7.69 -5.26 -8.20
N SER A 121 -7.70 -3.92 -8.15
CA SER A 121 -8.73 -3.11 -8.80
C SER A 121 -8.77 -3.35 -10.32
N ARG A 122 -7.60 -3.41 -10.96
CA ARG A 122 -7.50 -3.65 -12.40
C ARG A 122 -8.00 -5.05 -12.79
N LEU A 123 -7.71 -6.09 -11.99
CA LEU A 123 -8.24 -7.44 -12.21
C LEU A 123 -9.78 -7.51 -12.13
N LEU A 124 -10.40 -6.67 -11.31
CA LEU A 124 -11.87 -6.61 -11.20
C LEU A 124 -12.54 -5.87 -12.37
N GLU A 125 -11.80 -4.99 -13.04
CA GLU A 125 -12.26 -4.25 -14.22
C GLU A 125 -12.09 -5.04 -15.52
N THR A 126 -11.17 -6.00 -15.53
CA THR A 126 -10.88 -6.85 -16.68
C THR A 126 -11.68 -8.15 -16.63
N ASP A 127 -12.09 -8.65 -17.79
CA ASP A 127 -12.61 -10.03 -17.93
C ASP A 127 -11.49 -11.09 -17.85
N ASP A 128 -10.23 -10.65 -17.73
CA ASP A 128 -9.04 -11.49 -17.61
C ASP A 128 -8.62 -11.59 -16.14
N ASP A 129 -8.31 -12.79 -15.69
CA ASP A 129 -7.87 -13.15 -14.35
C ASP A 129 -6.36 -12.89 -14.14
N ARG A 130 -5.69 -12.29 -15.13
CA ARG A 130 -4.24 -12.08 -15.16
C ARG A 130 -3.89 -10.69 -15.68
N LEU A 131 -2.94 -10.03 -15.02
CA LEU A 131 -2.39 -8.75 -15.46
C LEU A 131 -0.90 -8.87 -15.76
N PRO A 132 -0.45 -8.49 -16.98
CA PRO A 132 0.96 -8.38 -17.27
C PRO A 132 1.59 -7.25 -16.46
N VAL A 133 2.79 -7.49 -15.94
CA VAL A 133 3.62 -6.49 -15.28
C VAL A 133 4.74 -6.12 -16.23
N ALA A 134 4.86 -4.83 -16.58
CA ALA A 134 5.88 -4.35 -17.50
C ALA A 134 6.81 -3.34 -16.85
N ARG A 135 8.10 -3.43 -17.18
CA ARG A 135 9.12 -2.42 -16.88
C ARG A 135 9.77 -2.01 -18.19
N ASP A 136 9.82 -0.71 -18.47
CA ASP A 136 10.46 -0.16 -19.67
C ASP A 136 9.94 -0.78 -21.00
N GLY A 137 8.67 -1.17 -21.02
CA GLY A 137 8.01 -1.78 -22.19
C GLY A 137 8.20 -3.30 -22.32
N GLU A 138 8.99 -3.93 -21.43
CA GLU A 138 9.19 -5.37 -21.41
C GLU A 138 8.35 -6.02 -20.32
N ILE A 139 7.70 -7.15 -20.63
CA ILE A 139 6.97 -7.94 -19.63
C ILE A 139 7.99 -8.63 -18.73
N VAL A 140 7.91 -8.33 -17.44
CA VAL A 140 8.80 -8.88 -16.40
C VAL A 140 8.08 -9.85 -15.47
N GLY A 141 6.75 -9.93 -15.54
CA GLY A 141 5.96 -10.80 -14.69
C GLY A 141 4.47 -10.73 -14.96
N VAL A 142 3.73 -11.44 -14.12
CA VAL A 142 2.26 -11.48 -14.12
C VAL A 142 1.73 -11.42 -12.69
N VAL A 143 0.58 -10.77 -12.51
CA VAL A 143 -0.20 -10.82 -11.28
C VAL A 143 -1.54 -11.48 -11.56
N GLU A 144 -1.90 -12.44 -10.71
CA GLU A 144 -3.18 -13.14 -10.72
C GLU A 144 -3.85 -12.98 -9.34
N GLU A 145 -5.16 -13.23 -9.24
CA GLU A 145 -5.87 -13.11 -7.96
C GLU A 145 -5.23 -13.96 -6.84
N ALA A 146 -4.68 -15.12 -7.20
CA ALA A 146 -3.99 -16.02 -6.27
C ALA A 146 -2.75 -15.38 -5.61
N ASN A 147 -2.01 -14.54 -6.34
CA ASN A 147 -0.85 -13.81 -5.82
C ASN A 147 -1.27 -12.80 -4.74
N LEU A 148 -2.43 -12.19 -4.92
CA LEU A 148 -2.97 -11.15 -4.03
C LEU A 148 -3.56 -11.77 -2.76
N ARG A 149 -4.19 -12.95 -2.88
CA ARG A 149 -4.70 -13.72 -1.73
C ARG A 149 -3.59 -14.24 -0.81
N GLY A 150 -2.40 -14.52 -1.33
CA GLY A 150 -1.23 -14.96 -0.56
C GLY A 150 -0.68 -13.92 0.42
N THR A 151 -0.93 -12.63 0.15
CA THR A 151 -0.58 -11.51 1.04
C THR A 151 -1.50 -11.44 2.28
N THR A 152 -2.69 -12.06 2.18
CA THR A 152 -3.77 -12.06 3.17
C THR A 152 -3.75 -13.31 4.07
N VAL A 153 -3.02 -14.38 3.71
CA VAL A 153 -3.05 -15.67 4.41
C VAL A 153 -1.65 -16.28 4.52
N GLN A 154 -0.81 -15.72 5.39
CA GLN A 154 0.38 -16.41 5.92
C GLN A 154 0.50 -16.25 7.45
N GLU A 155 -0.55 -16.59 8.21
CA GLU A 155 -0.44 -16.80 9.67
C GLU A 155 -1.21 -18.05 10.16
N ARG A 156 -1.16 -19.15 9.39
CA ARG A 156 -1.56 -20.48 9.89
C ARG A 156 -0.60 -21.57 9.44
N ARG A 157 0.61 -21.55 9.99
CA ARG A 157 1.44 -22.74 10.24
C ARG A 157 2.53 -22.34 11.26
N SER A 158 2.74 -23.22 12.24
CA SER A 158 3.56 -23.08 13.47
C SER A 158 2.75 -22.45 14.62
N THR A 159 2.33 -23.14 15.69
CA THR A 159 2.69 -24.43 16.28
C THR A 159 1.48 -24.98 17.03
#